data_AF-A0A537VIC8-F1
#
_entry.id   AF-A0A537VIC8-F1
#
_cell.length_a   1.000
_cell.length_b   1.000
_cell.length_c   1.000
_cell.angle_alpha   90.00
_cell.angle_beta   90.00
_cell.angle_gamma   90.00
#
_symmetry.space_group_name_H-M   'P 1'
#
loop_
_entity.id
_entity.type
_entity.pdbx_description
1 polymer ?
#
loop_
_entity_poly.entity_id
_entity_poly.type
_entity_poly.pdbx_seq_one_letter_code
_entity_poly.pdbx_strand_id
1 'polypeptide(L)' 'SLPAAQRQALVLVEWLGFSAEEAGHILRIAPSSVRGRLHRARGSLRETFGGIDA' A
#
# COMPACT_ATOMS: atom_id res chain seq x y z
N SER A 1 9.01 8.43 5.16
CA SER A 1 9.08 6.97 5.43
C SER A 1 7.67 6.43 5.63
N LEU A 2 7.30 5.32 4.96
CA LEU A 2 5.93 4.75 5.07
C LEU A 2 5.73 3.95 6.37
N PRO A 3 4.58 4.10 7.06
CA PRO A 3 4.20 3.20 8.16
C PRO A 3 4.24 1.73 7.74
N ALA A 4 4.65 0.84 8.65
CA ALA A 4 4.84 -0.58 8.35
C ALA A 4 3.59 -1.22 7.71
N ALA A 5 2.40 -0.92 8.23
CA ALA A 5 1.14 -1.42 7.70
C ALA A 5 0.86 -0.97 6.25
N GLN A 6 1.25 0.26 5.89
CA GLN A 6 1.10 0.79 4.54
C GLN A 6 2.12 0.16 3.58
N ARG A 7 3.38 0.05 4.04
CA ARG A 7 4.44 -0.62 3.29
C ARG A 7 4.14 -2.09 3.01
N GLN A 8 3.64 -2.83 3.99
CA GLN A 8 3.23 -4.23 3.82
C GLN A 8 2.17 -4.38 2.74
N ALA A 9 1.12 -3.55 2.77
CA ALA A 9 0.07 -3.59 1.74
C ALA A 9 0.64 -3.28 0.35
N LEU A 10 1.52 -2.29 0.24
CA LEU A 10 2.16 -1.90 -1.01
C LEU A 10 3.05 -3.03 -1.58
N VAL A 11 3.88 -3.66 -0.75
CA VAL A 11 4.75 -4.77 -1.19
C VAL A 11 3.91 -5.96 -1.66
N LEU A 12 2.90 -6.37 -0.91
CA LEU A 12 2.08 -7.52 -1.30
C LEU A 12 1.35 -7.28 -2.63
N VAL A 13 0.76 -6.09 -2.83
CA VAL A 13 -0.09 -5.83 -3.99
C VAL A 13 0.71 -5.35 -5.20
N GLU A 14 1.55 -4.33 -5.05
CA GLU A 14 2.22 -3.69 -6.20
C GLU A 14 3.52 -4.42 -6.59
N TRP A 15 4.23 -5.02 -5.62
CA TRP A 15 5.51 -5.69 -5.89
C TRP A 15 5.37 -7.19 -6.11
N LEU A 16 4.52 -7.85 -5.31
CA LEU A 16 4.30 -9.30 -5.41
C LEU A 16 3.04 -9.69 -6.21
N GLY A 17 2.22 -8.71 -6.62
CA GLY A 17 1.10 -8.94 -7.52
C GLY A 17 -0.13 -9.60 -6.89
N PHE A 18 -0.23 -9.66 -5.56
CA PHE A 18 -1.42 -10.19 -4.90
C PHE A 18 -2.62 -9.24 -5.05
N SER A 19 -3.82 -9.80 -5.13
CA SER A 19 -5.06 -9.05 -5.00
C SER A 19 -5.23 -8.46 -3.59
N ALA A 20 -6.14 -7.49 -3.44
CA ALA A 20 -6.48 -6.94 -2.13
C ALA A 20 -7.10 -7.99 -1.20
N GLU A 21 -7.79 -8.97 -1.79
CA GLU A 21 -8.37 -10.14 -1.14
C GLU A 21 -7.25 -11.03 -0.58
N GLU A 22 -6.31 -11.49 -1.40
CA GLU A 22 -5.19 -12.34 -0.97
C GLU A 22 -4.30 -11.63 0.06
N ALA A 23 -3.96 -10.36 -0.17
CA ALA A 23 -3.22 -9.57 0.79
C ALA A 23 -3.98 -9.39 2.12
N GLY A 24 -5.31 -9.28 2.06
CA GLY A 24 -6.17 -9.23 3.25
C GLY A 24 -6.10 -10.52 4.06
N HIS A 25 -6.10 -11.68 3.40
CA HIS A 25 -5.91 -12.98 4.05
C HIS A 25 -4.51 -13.09 4.69
N ILE A 26 -3.45 -12.72 3.98
CA ILE A 26 -2.06 -12.75 4.49
C ILE A 26 -1.90 -11.84 5.71
N LEU A 27 -2.44 -10.62 5.65
CA LEU A 27 -2.33 -9.62 6.71
C LEU A 27 -3.39 -9.76 7.80
N ARG A 28 -4.31 -10.73 7.67
CA ARG A 28 -5.46 -10.96 8.56
C ARG A 28 -6.31 -9.70 8.79
N ILE A 29 -6.65 -8.99 7.73
CA ILE A 29 -7.51 -7.80 7.74
C ILE A 29 -8.51 -7.82 6.58
N ALA A 30 -9.55 -6.99 6.66
CA ALA A 30 -10.50 -6.84 5.56
C ALA A 30 -9.82 -6.33 4.28
N PRO A 31 -10.23 -6.78 3.07
CA PRO A 31 -9.72 -6.27 1.80
C PRO A 31 -9.92 -4.75 1.62
N SER A 32 -10.98 -4.18 2.20
CA SER A 32 -11.19 -2.72 2.26
C SER A 32 -10.08 -1.99 3.02
N SER A 33 -9.59 -2.58 4.11
CA SER A 33 -8.46 -2.04 4.88
C SER A 33 -7.15 -2.08 4.10
N VAL A 34 -6.93 -3.10 3.25
CA VAL A 34 -5.79 -3.16 2.33
C VAL A 34 -5.85 -2.00 1.34
N ARG A 35 -7.00 -1.81 0.67
CA ARG A 35 -7.20 -0.69 -0.27
C ARG A 35 -6.99 0.67 0.39
N GLY A 36 -7.48 0.86 1.61
CA GLY A 36 -7.27 2.10 2.39
C GLY A 36 -5.78 2.34 2.73
N ARG A 37 -5.03 1.28 3.06
CA ARG A 37 -3.58 1.36 3.29
C ARG A 37 -2.83 1.74 2.00
N LEU A 38 -3.18 1.15 0.86
CA LEU A 38 -2.60 1.48 -0.44
C LEU A 38 -2.85 2.92 -0.84
N HIS A 39 -4.08 3.41 -0.67
CA HIS A 39 -4.42 4.81 -0.97
C HIS A 39 -3.52 5.78 -0.19
N ARG A 40 -3.39 5.57 1.13
CA ARG A 40 -2.51 6.40 1.97
C ARG A 40 -1.03 6.26 1.60
N ALA A 41 -0.57 5.04 1.32
CA ALA A 41 0.80 4.80 0.89
C ALA A 41 1.14 5.60 -0.38
N ARG A 42 0.27 5.55 -1.40
CA ARG A 42 0.43 6.30 -2.65
C ARG A 42 0.39 7.82 -2.41
N GLY A 43 -0.47 8.29 -1.50
CA GLY A 43 -0.51 9.69 -1.08
C GLY A 43 0.82 10.16 -0.50
N SER A 44 1.33 9.45 0.52
CA SER A 44 2.62 9.79 1.14
C SER A 44 3.81 9.66 0.18
N LEU A 45 3.78 8.70 -0.75
CA LEU A 45 4.81 8.60 -1.79
C LEU A 45 4.75 9.79 -2.76
N ARG A 46 3.56 10.23 -3.18
CA ARG A 46 3.42 11.47 -3.97
C ARG A 46 3.90 12.70 -3.22
N GLU A 47 3.62 12.83 -1.94
CA GLU A 47 4.14 13.96 -1.15
C GLU A 47 5.67 13.93 -1.03
N THR A 48 6.25 12.73 -0.93
CA THR A 48 7.70 12.57 -0.77
C THR A 48 8.46 12.71 -2.08
N PHE A 49 7.91 12.18 -3.18
CA PHE A 49 8.60 12.00 -4.46
C PHE A 49 7.93 12.71 -5.64
N GLY A 50 6.70 13.22 -5.49
CA GLY A 50 5.95 13.91 -6.56
C GLY A 50 6.50 15.29 -6.94
N GLY A 51 7.59 15.73 -6.32
CA GLY A 51 8.41 16.86 -6.78
C GLY A 51 9.62 16.45 -7.62
N ILE A 52 9.79 15.17 -7.95
CA ILE A 52 10.94 14.67 -8.75
C ILE A 52 10.68 14.79 -10.27
N ASP A 53 9.47 15.22 -10.65
CA ASP A 53 9.09 15.53 -12.04
C ASP A 53 9.01 17.05 -12.31
N ALA A 54 9.83 17.89 -11.65
CA ALA A 54 9.92 19.34 -11.88
C ALA A 54 11.32 19.79 -12.33
#